data_AF-A0ABD6HVA2-F1
#
_entry.id   AF-A0ABD6HVA2-F1
#
_cell.length_a   1.000
_cell.length_b   1.000
_cell.length_c   1.000
_cell.angle_alpha   90.00
_cell.angle_beta   90.00
_cell.angle_gamma   90.00
#
_symmetry.space_group_name_H-M   'P 1'
#
loop_
_entity.id
_entity.type
_entity.pdbx_description
1 polymer ?
#
loop_
_entity_poly.entity_id
_entity_poly.type
_entity_poly.pdbx_seq_one_letter_code
_entity_poly.pdbx_strand_id
1 'polypeptide(L)'
;MRVLPLCLLALALAGCSSQRIAPSSTSSTSKPTTTAPAKTTPAARPAPVKLYKSAEELVGKPFRDLGEVSGESCQTTVQDSPPNLATARKRMQIRASYMKANAVLLHDCQIVSGVAGCYQQAVCQGSALNVSSK
;
A
#
# COMPACT_ATOMS: atom_id res chain seq x y z
N MET A 1 -52.62 -1.53 -8.75
CA MET A 1 -53.08 -0.37 -9.54
C MET A 1 -52.98 0.88 -8.67
N ARG A 2 -52.10 1.82 -9.06
CA ARG A 2 -52.01 3.23 -8.60
C ARG A 2 -51.63 3.40 -7.11
N VAL A 3 -50.52 4.02 -6.72
CA VAL A 3 -50.04 5.37 -7.05
C VAL A 3 -48.51 5.46 -6.84
N LEU A 4 -47.74 5.47 -7.93
CA LEU A 4 -46.46 6.22 -8.00
C LEU A 4 -46.80 7.73 -7.90
N PRO A 5 -45.88 8.69 -7.71
CA PRO A 5 -44.62 8.76 -6.95
C PRO A 5 -44.47 10.17 -6.28
N LEU A 6 -44.40 10.30 -4.96
CA LEU A 6 -44.13 11.62 -4.34
C LEU A 6 -43.23 11.47 -3.11
N CYS A 7 -41.92 11.42 -3.38
CA CYS A 7 -40.86 12.14 -2.65
C CYS A 7 -39.47 11.77 -3.22
N LEU A 8 -39.37 11.80 -4.56
CA LEU A 8 -38.12 12.12 -5.27
C LEU A 8 -37.83 13.61 -5.02
N LEU A 9 -37.29 13.98 -3.86
CA LEU A 9 -36.84 15.35 -3.56
C LEU A 9 -35.95 15.40 -2.31
N ALA A 10 -34.77 14.79 -2.37
CA ALA A 10 -33.63 15.15 -1.51
C ALA A 10 -32.25 14.74 -2.08
N LEU A 11 -32.14 14.42 -3.38
CA LEU A 11 -30.85 14.42 -4.07
C LEU A 11 -30.48 15.85 -4.46
N ALA A 12 -29.99 16.65 -3.50
CA ALA A 12 -29.39 17.95 -3.82
C ALA A 12 -28.50 18.46 -2.67
N LEU A 13 -27.40 17.77 -2.36
CA LEU A 13 -26.24 18.38 -1.67
C LEU A 13 -24.89 17.89 -2.22
N ALA A 14 -24.86 17.50 -3.50
CA ALA A 14 -23.62 17.48 -4.27
C ALA A 14 -23.29 18.92 -4.71
N GLY A 15 -22.63 19.68 -3.85
CA GLY A 15 -22.02 20.98 -4.17
C GLY A 15 -20.55 20.81 -4.51
N CYS A 16 -20.24 20.42 -5.75
CA CYS A 16 -18.90 20.34 -6.29
C CYS A 16 -18.41 21.76 -6.64
N SER A 17 -17.58 22.37 -5.80
CA SER A 17 -17.00 23.70 -6.06
C SER A 17 -15.82 23.60 -7.03
N SER A 18 -16.10 23.61 -8.33
CA SER A 18 -15.11 23.85 -9.38
C SER A 18 -14.84 25.36 -9.50
N GLN A 19 -13.86 25.88 -8.76
CA GLN A 19 -13.33 27.22 -9.03
C GLN A 19 -12.47 27.17 -10.30
N ARG A 20 -13.04 27.60 -11.41
CA ARG A 20 -12.28 28.06 -12.58
C ARG A 20 -11.79 29.47 -12.30
N ILE A 21 -10.48 29.65 -12.21
CA ILE A 21 -9.84 30.96 -12.32
C ILE A 21 -9.23 31.01 -13.72
N ALA A 22 -9.80 31.85 -14.58
CA ALA A 22 -9.22 32.25 -15.86
C ALA A 22 -8.40 33.56 -15.65
N PRO A 23 -7.49 33.90 -16.57
CA PRO A 23 -6.20 34.48 -16.25
C PRO A 23 -6.25 36.01 -16.10
N SER A 24 -5.50 36.54 -15.13
CA SER A 24 -5.09 37.94 -15.10
C SER A 24 -3.60 38.02 -15.41
N SER A 25 -3.30 38.46 -16.63
CA SER A 25 -2.00 39.00 -17.02
C SER A 25 -1.67 40.19 -16.12
N THR A 26 -0.62 40.10 -15.32
CA THR A 26 0.08 41.29 -14.82
C THR A 26 1.56 40.98 -14.71
N SER A 27 2.28 41.44 -15.74
CA SER A 27 3.72 41.67 -15.71
C SER A 27 4.08 42.51 -14.49
N SER A 28 4.81 41.94 -13.55
CA SER A 28 5.68 42.72 -12.67
C SER A 28 6.89 41.89 -12.28
N THR A 29 7.98 42.21 -12.96
CA THR A 29 9.35 41.92 -12.61
C THR A 29 9.58 42.11 -11.11
N SER A 30 9.83 41.02 -10.39
CA SER A 30 10.49 41.07 -9.09
C SER A 30 11.58 40.00 -9.04
N LYS A 31 12.80 40.51 -8.87
CA LYS A 31 14.12 39.88 -8.73
C LYS A 31 14.13 38.42 -8.22
N PRO A 32 15.05 37.57 -8.71
CA PRO A 32 15.28 36.25 -8.14
C PRO A 32 15.93 36.41 -6.76
N THR A 33 15.15 36.25 -5.69
CA THR A 33 15.71 35.98 -4.36
C THR A 33 16.09 34.51 -4.33
N THR A 34 17.39 34.26 -4.47
CA THR A 34 18.06 33.00 -4.19
C THR A 34 17.58 32.46 -2.85
N THR A 35 16.63 31.52 -2.90
CA THR A 35 16.21 30.76 -1.73
C THR A 35 17.13 29.55 -1.67
N ALA A 36 17.95 29.47 -0.63
CA ALA A 36 18.83 28.36 -0.36
C ALA A 36 18.05 27.02 -0.49
N PRO A 37 18.64 25.96 -1.06
CA PRO A 37 17.96 24.67 -1.17
C PRO A 37 17.59 24.18 0.23
N ALA A 38 16.29 24.07 0.51
CA ALA A 38 15.83 23.36 1.69
C ALA A 38 16.37 21.93 1.61
N LYS A 39 17.27 21.58 2.54
CA LYS A 39 17.87 20.26 2.65
C LYS A 39 16.76 19.26 2.95
N THR A 40 16.19 18.66 1.92
CA THR A 40 15.18 17.60 2.05
C THR A 40 15.81 16.43 2.81
N THR A 41 15.36 16.19 4.03
CA THR A 41 15.75 15.02 4.82
C THR A 41 15.37 13.76 4.04
N PRO A 42 16.30 12.81 3.80
CA PRO A 42 15.97 11.57 3.10
C PRO A 42 14.85 10.81 3.82
N ALA A 43 13.86 10.33 3.07
CA ALA A 43 12.80 9.49 3.62
C ALA A 43 13.40 8.25 4.31
N ALA A 44 12.87 7.93 5.50
CA ALA A 44 13.32 6.77 6.27
C ALA A 44 13.13 5.49 5.45
N ARG A 45 14.21 4.73 5.26
CA ARG A 45 14.17 3.45 4.55
C ARG A 45 13.57 2.38 5.47
N PRO A 46 12.74 1.45 4.94
CA PRO A 46 12.27 0.31 5.71
C PRO A 46 13.46 -0.48 6.26
N ALA A 47 13.37 -0.89 7.53
CA ALA A 47 14.37 -1.76 8.13
C ALA A 47 14.44 -3.08 7.34
N PRO A 48 15.64 -3.67 7.17
CA PRO A 48 15.79 -4.94 6.49
C PRO A 48 15.05 -6.04 7.26
N VAL A 49 14.18 -6.78 6.58
CA VAL A 49 13.38 -7.87 7.15
C VAL A 49 13.80 -9.18 6.50
N LYS A 50 14.30 -10.13 7.31
CA LYS A 50 14.72 -11.45 6.84
C LYS A 50 13.51 -12.32 6.53
N LEU A 51 13.54 -13.03 5.41
CA LEU A 51 12.49 -14.00 5.07
C LEU A 51 12.93 -15.40 5.46
N TYR A 52 12.12 -16.07 6.26
CA TYR A 52 12.21 -17.49 6.57
C TYR A 52 11.17 -18.23 5.75
N LYS A 53 11.57 -19.31 5.08
CA LYS A 53 10.64 -20.11 4.26
C LYS A 53 10.05 -21.28 5.03
N SER A 54 10.69 -21.65 6.14
CA SER A 54 10.31 -22.81 6.92
C SER A 54 10.50 -22.53 8.41
N ALA A 55 9.70 -23.19 9.24
CA ALA A 55 9.71 -22.98 10.69
C ALA A 55 10.99 -23.55 11.34
N GLU A 56 11.63 -24.51 10.68
CA GLU A 56 12.86 -25.17 11.14
C GLU A 56 14.02 -24.17 11.28
N GLU A 57 14.05 -23.14 10.44
CA GLU A 57 15.06 -22.08 10.52
C GLU A 57 14.95 -21.22 11.80
N LEU A 58 13.81 -21.29 12.49
CA LEU A 58 13.51 -20.60 13.74
C LEU A 58 13.67 -21.50 14.96
N VAL A 59 13.87 -22.81 14.77
CA VAL A 59 14.09 -23.75 15.88
C VAL A 59 15.36 -23.37 16.62
N GLY A 60 15.26 -23.28 17.96
CA GLY A 60 16.37 -22.88 18.82
C GLY A 60 16.68 -21.38 18.80
N LYS A 61 15.95 -20.55 18.03
CA LYS A 61 16.07 -19.09 18.06
C LYS A 61 14.91 -18.51 18.85
N PRO A 62 15.14 -17.81 19.97
CA PRO A 62 14.05 -17.12 20.66
C PRO A 62 13.51 -16.01 19.75
N PHE A 63 12.21 -16.02 19.50
CA PHE A 63 11.53 -14.99 18.73
C PHE A 63 10.23 -14.56 19.41
N ARG A 64 9.83 -13.32 19.15
CA ARG A 64 8.52 -12.79 19.51
C ARG A 64 7.67 -12.69 18.26
N ASP A 65 6.46 -13.24 18.31
CA ASP A 65 5.46 -13.00 17.29
C ASP A 65 4.86 -11.60 17.43
N LEU A 66 4.82 -10.86 16.33
CA LEU A 66 4.24 -9.52 16.25
C LEU A 66 2.88 -9.52 15.53
N GLY A 67 2.48 -10.64 14.92
CA GLY A 67 1.20 -10.83 14.25
C GLY A 67 1.34 -11.20 12.77
N GLU A 68 0.21 -11.50 12.14
CA GLU A 68 0.16 -11.87 10.74
C GLU A 68 0.32 -10.66 9.81
N VAL A 69 0.97 -10.89 8.69
CA VAL A 69 1.19 -9.92 7.63
C VAL A 69 0.89 -10.53 6.27
N SER A 70 0.29 -9.73 5.40
CA SER A 70 0.02 -10.10 4.02
C SER A 70 0.57 -9.06 3.07
N GLY A 71 0.86 -9.47 1.84
CA GLY A 71 1.17 -8.55 0.75
C GLY A 71 0.57 -9.06 -0.54
N GLU A 72 0.04 -8.15 -1.34
CA GLU A 72 -0.59 -8.51 -2.61
C GLU A 72 -0.06 -7.71 -3.81
N SER A 73 -0.15 -8.31 -4.99
CA SER A 73 0.02 -7.65 -6.28
C SER A 73 -1.24 -7.91 -7.12
N CYS A 74 -2.07 -6.88 -7.28
CA CYS A 74 -3.31 -6.92 -8.02
C CYS A 74 -3.08 -6.55 -9.49
N GLN A 75 -3.63 -7.34 -10.39
CA GLN A 75 -3.84 -7.00 -11.79
C GLN A 75 -5.32 -6.65 -11.96
N THR A 76 -5.63 -5.37 -12.21
CA THR A 76 -7.02 -4.89 -12.26
C THR A 76 -7.70 -5.32 -13.56
N THR A 77 -7.00 -5.18 -14.69
CA THR A 77 -7.47 -5.54 -16.03
C THR A 77 -6.49 -6.49 -16.72
N VAL A 78 -6.95 -7.20 -17.75
CA VAL A 78 -6.12 -8.17 -18.49
C VAL A 78 -4.93 -7.50 -19.20
N GLN A 79 -5.07 -6.21 -19.51
CA GLN A 79 -4.04 -5.38 -20.15
C GLN A 79 -2.97 -4.90 -19.17
N ASP A 80 -3.25 -4.90 -17.87
CA ASP A 80 -2.26 -4.54 -16.86
C ASP A 80 -1.17 -5.61 -16.75
N SER A 81 -0.04 -5.24 -16.15
CA SER A 81 1.04 -6.19 -15.87
C SER A 81 0.53 -7.38 -15.04
N PRO A 82 0.92 -8.62 -15.38
CA PRO A 82 0.52 -9.81 -14.62
C PRO A 82 0.89 -9.71 -13.13
N PRO A 83 0.12 -10.36 -12.25
CA PRO A 83 0.43 -10.37 -10.82
C PRO A 83 1.75 -11.08 -10.55
N ASN A 84 2.59 -10.46 -9.70
CA ASN A 84 3.94 -10.96 -9.42
C ASN A 84 4.11 -11.33 -7.93
N LEU A 85 4.45 -12.60 -7.68
CA LEU A 85 4.68 -13.14 -6.33
C LEU A 85 5.87 -12.48 -5.61
N ALA A 86 6.92 -12.08 -6.34
CA ALA A 86 8.04 -11.37 -5.74
C ALA A 86 7.61 -9.99 -5.23
N THR A 87 6.74 -9.29 -5.97
CA THR A 87 6.16 -8.01 -5.54
C THR A 87 5.27 -8.18 -4.32
N ALA A 88 4.40 -9.20 -4.31
CA ALA A 88 3.54 -9.52 -3.17
C ALA A 88 4.37 -9.81 -1.91
N ARG A 89 5.40 -10.65 -2.02
CA ARG A 89 6.34 -10.97 -0.94
C ARG A 89 7.09 -9.74 -0.42
N LYS A 90 7.58 -8.88 -1.32
CA LYS A 90 8.25 -7.63 -0.93
C LYS A 90 7.29 -6.69 -0.19
N ARG A 91 6.04 -6.57 -0.65
CA ARG A 91 5.00 -5.77 0.04
C ARG A 91 4.71 -6.33 1.43
N MET A 92 4.61 -7.65 1.58
CA MET A 92 4.47 -8.33 2.88
C MET A 92 5.64 -7.99 3.82
N GLN A 93 6.89 -8.08 3.34
CA GLN A 93 8.08 -7.72 4.13
C GLN A 93 8.08 -6.25 4.55
N ILE A 94 7.65 -5.35 3.67
CA ILE A 94 7.52 -3.92 3.99
C ILE A 94 6.46 -3.72 5.09
N ARG A 95 5.30 -4.38 5.01
CA ARG A 95 4.28 -4.32 6.07
C ARG A 95 4.83 -4.84 7.41
N ALA A 96 5.59 -5.93 7.40
CA ALA A 96 6.27 -6.43 8.59
C ALA A 96 7.29 -5.43 9.18
N SER A 97 8.03 -4.73 8.31
CA SER A 97 8.96 -3.68 8.72
C SER A 97 8.24 -2.55 9.47
N TYR A 98 7.05 -2.15 9.04
CA TYR A 98 6.22 -1.16 9.74
C TYR A 98 5.75 -1.63 11.12
N MET A 99 5.63 -2.94 11.32
CA MET A 99 5.35 -3.56 12.62
C MET A 99 6.61 -3.69 13.51
N LYS A 100 7.75 -3.16 13.06
CA LYS A 100 9.07 -3.27 13.73
C LYS A 100 9.56 -4.72 13.80
N ALA A 101 9.13 -5.56 12.88
CA ALA A 101 9.66 -6.91 12.70
C ALA A 101 11.05 -6.85 12.05
N ASN A 102 11.92 -7.78 12.41
CA ASN A 102 13.19 -8.01 11.72
C ASN A 102 13.16 -9.28 10.86
N ALA A 103 12.07 -10.04 10.93
CA ALA A 103 11.89 -11.30 10.24
C ALA A 103 10.42 -11.50 9.83
N VAL A 104 10.20 -12.29 8.77
CA VAL A 104 8.89 -12.83 8.40
C VAL A 104 9.04 -14.32 8.15
N LEU A 105 8.19 -15.12 8.78
CA LEU A 105 7.98 -16.52 8.40
C LEU A 105 6.94 -16.55 7.29
N LEU A 106 7.32 -16.99 6.10
CA LEU A 106 6.41 -17.14 4.98
C LEU A 106 5.57 -18.41 5.16
N HIS A 107 4.25 -18.27 5.05
CA HIS A 107 3.33 -19.40 5.08
C HIS A 107 3.03 -19.88 3.66
N ASP A 108 2.43 -19.01 2.87
CA ASP A 108 2.03 -19.35 1.50
C ASP A 108 2.08 -18.13 0.58
N CYS A 109 2.25 -18.39 -0.72
CA CYS A 109 2.24 -17.42 -1.79
C CYS A 109 1.53 -18.03 -3.01
N GLN A 110 0.37 -17.50 -3.36
CA GLN A 110 -0.45 -18.03 -4.45
C GLN A 110 -1.01 -16.92 -5.35
N ILE A 111 -1.33 -17.28 -6.59
CA ILE A 111 -2.06 -16.41 -7.52
C ILE A 111 -3.51 -16.87 -7.53
N VAL A 112 -4.41 -15.96 -7.21
CA VAL A 112 -5.85 -16.19 -7.18
C VAL A 112 -6.50 -15.35 -8.27
N SER A 113 -7.49 -15.91 -8.97
CA SER A 113 -8.24 -15.20 -10.01
C SER A 113 -9.67 -14.90 -9.55
N GLY A 114 -10.30 -13.89 -10.15
CA GLY A 114 -11.69 -13.54 -9.84
C GLY A 114 -11.89 -12.90 -8.47
N VAL A 115 -10.88 -12.19 -7.95
CA VAL A 115 -10.99 -11.44 -6.69
C VAL A 115 -11.71 -10.12 -6.97
N ALA A 116 -12.57 -9.67 -6.04
CA ALA A 116 -13.27 -8.40 -6.21
C ALA A 116 -12.28 -7.24 -6.40
N GLY A 117 -12.34 -6.57 -7.56
CA GLY A 117 -11.45 -5.46 -7.91
C GLY A 117 -10.13 -5.87 -8.61
N CYS A 118 -9.84 -7.17 -8.74
CA CYS A 118 -8.66 -7.66 -9.45
C CYS A 118 -9.04 -8.80 -10.39
N TYR A 119 -8.69 -8.69 -11.67
CA TYR A 119 -8.77 -9.81 -12.60
C TYR A 119 -7.99 -11.02 -12.07
N GLN A 120 -6.74 -10.79 -11.65
CA GLN A 120 -5.92 -11.74 -10.91
C GLN A 120 -5.11 -11.04 -9.82
N GLN A 121 -4.79 -11.77 -8.76
CA GLN A 121 -4.07 -11.24 -7.61
C GLN A 121 -3.07 -12.27 -7.07
N ALA A 122 -1.81 -11.88 -7.00
CA ALA A 122 -0.80 -12.62 -6.24
C ALA A 122 -0.90 -12.19 -4.77
N VAL A 123 -1.07 -13.14 -3.85
CA VAL A 123 -1.12 -12.89 -2.41
C VAL A 123 -0.06 -13.74 -1.73
N CYS A 124 0.72 -13.12 -0.85
CA CYS A 124 1.64 -13.79 0.05
C CYS A 124 1.26 -13.49 1.49
N GLN A 125 1.25 -14.51 2.33
CA GLN A 125 0.91 -14.42 3.75
C GLN A 125 2.05 -14.98 4.61
N GLY A 126 2.20 -14.43 5.81
CA GLY A 126 3.25 -14.81 6.72
C GLY A 126 3.03 -14.25 8.13
N SER A 127 3.87 -14.66 9.07
CA SER A 127 3.92 -14.08 10.41
C SER A 127 5.11 -13.14 10.52
N ALA A 128 4.88 -11.92 11.04
CA ALA A 128 5.91 -10.95 11.32
C ALA A 128 6.53 -11.26 12.69
N LEU A 129 7.85 -11.46 12.71
CA LEU A 129 8.57 -11.92 13.89
C LEU A 129 9.68 -10.93 14.27
N ASN A 130 9.97 -10.87 15.56
CA ASN A 130 11.18 -10.27 16.08
C ASN A 130 12.08 -11.37 16.66
N VAL A 131 13.06 -11.82 15.87
CA VAL A 131 14.02 -12.85 16.26
C VAL A 131 15.15 -12.21 17.02
N SER A 132 15.40 -12.66 18.25
CA SER A 132 16.52 -12.18 19.06
C SER A 132 17.79 -12.95 18.69
N SER A 133 18.85 -12.22 18.35
CA SER A 133 20.21 -12.76 18.25
C SER A 133 20.80 -12.78 19.67
N LYS A 134 20.55 -13.84 20.41
CA LYS A 134 21.18 -14.07 21.72
C LYS A 134 22.14 -15.25 21.64
#